data_AF-A0A844MRZ6-F1
#
_entry.id   AF-A0A844MRZ6-F1
#
_cell.length_a   1.000
_cell.length_b   1.000
_cell.length_c   1.000
_cell.angle_alpha   90.00
_cell.angle_beta   90.00
_cell.angle_gamma   90.00
#
_symmetry.space_group_name_H-M   'P 1'
#
loop_
_entity.id
_entity.type
_entity.pdbx_description
1 polymer ?
#
loop_
_entity_poly.entity_id
_entity_poly.type
_entity_poly.pdbx_seq_one_letter_code
_entity_poly.pdbx_strand_id
1 'polypeptide(L)' 'MSRTPQTRVVLDPRYKDKVEQICKATGIHSPSQLFTILVANYGDVLVKSLKSIDTGTPQK' A
#
# COMPACT_ATOMS: atom_id res chain seq x y z
N MET A 1 -24.57 4.06 15.92
CA MET A 1 -23.41 4.23 15.02
C MET A 1 -23.31 3.00 14.13
N SER A 2 -23.69 3.10 12.87
CA SER A 2 -23.56 1.99 11.90
C SER A 2 -22.07 1.80 11.61
N ARG A 3 -21.53 0.61 11.88
CA ARG A 3 -20.15 0.29 11.52
C ARG A 3 -20.05 0.31 9.99
N THR A 4 -19.19 1.15 9.44
CA THR A 4 -18.85 1.12 8.01
C THR A 4 -18.34 -0.29 7.68
N PRO A 5 -18.81 -0.93 6.60
CA PRO A 5 -18.33 -2.25 6.22
C PRO A 5 -16.81 -2.23 6.03
N GLN A 6 -16.11 -3.20 6.64
CA GLN A 6 -14.66 -3.32 6.50
C GLN A 6 -14.31 -3.98 5.17
N THR A 7 -13.42 -3.35 4.40
CA THR A 7 -12.87 -3.94 3.18
C THR A 7 -11.80 -4.96 3.53
N ARG A 8 -11.92 -6.19 3.01
CA ARG A 8 -10.89 -7.23 3.17
C ARG A 8 -9.82 -7.08 2.09
N VAL A 9 -8.57 -6.97 2.50
CA VAL A 9 -7.40 -6.97 1.60
C VAL A 9 -6.66 -8.30 1.78
N VAL A 10 -6.33 -8.95 0.67
CA VAL A 10 -5.54 -10.19 0.66
C VAL A 10 -4.09 -9.83 0.36
N LEU A 11 -3.19 -10.21 1.27
CA LEU A 11 -1.75 -10.09 1.06
C LEU A 11 -1.25 -11.29 0.25
N ASP A 12 -0.47 -11.05 -0.80
CA ASP A 12 0.24 -12.11 -1.50
C ASP A 12 1.23 -12.79 -0.52
N PRO A 13 1.18 -14.12 -0.37
CA PRO A 13 2.02 -14.86 0.58
C PRO A 13 3.51 -14.57 0.44
N ARG A 14 3.99 -14.25 -0.76
CA ARG A 14 5.41 -13.97 -1.04
C ARG A 14 5.94 -12.73 -0.32
N TYR A 15 5.06 -11.81 0.08
CA TYR A 15 5.44 -10.59 0.80
C TYR A 15 5.15 -10.64 2.29
N LYS A 16 4.67 -11.77 2.81
CA LYS A 16 4.29 -11.92 4.22
C LYS A 16 5.46 -11.57 5.16
N ASP A 17 6.62 -12.20 4.96
CA ASP A 17 7.79 -11.99 5.82
C ASP A 17 8.27 -10.54 5.79
N LYS A 18 8.22 -9.91 4.61
CA LYS A 18 8.58 -8.50 4.45
C LYS A 18 7.62 -7.58 5.22
N VAL A 19 6.31 -7.86 5.15
CA VAL A 19 5.30 -7.11 5.91
C VAL A 19 5.51 -7.30 7.41
N GLU A 20 5.77 -8.51 7.88
CA GLU A 20 6.05 -8.79 9.29
C GLU A 20 7.29 -8.05 9.80
N GLN A 21 8.37 -8.02 9.00
CA GLN A 21 9.57 -7.25 9.32
C GLN A 21 9.30 -5.74 9.43
N ILE A 22 8.54 -5.18 8.49
CA ILE A 22 8.15 -3.76 8.52
C ILE A 22 7.30 -3.46 9.75
N CYS A 23 6.29 -4.29 10.04
CA CYS A 23 5.44 -4.16 11.21
C CYS A 23 6.27 -4.17 12.50
N LYS A 24 7.21 -5.13 12.62
CA LYS A 24 8.11 -5.22 13.77
C LYS A 24 9.00 -3.99 13.93
N ALA A 25 9.56 -3.47 12.82
CA ALA A 25 10.46 -2.33 12.85
C ALA A 25 9.76 -0.99 13.14
N THR A 26 8.48 -0.88 12.76
CA THR A 26 7.70 0.38 12.85
C THR A 26 6.74 0.42 14.04
N GLY A 27 6.51 -0.72 14.71
CA GLY A 27 5.49 -0.85 15.75
C GLY A 27 4.06 -0.94 15.21
N ILE A 28 3.87 -1.12 13.91
CA ILE A 28 2.55 -1.32 13.31
C ILE A 28 2.02 -2.71 13.69
N HIS A 29 0.78 -2.75 14.19
CA HIS A 29 0.21 -3.96 14.78
C HIS A 29 -0.51 -4.88 13.80
N SER A 30 -0.81 -4.41 12.59
CA SER A 30 -1.48 -5.24 11.58
C SER A 30 -1.15 -4.86 10.13
N PRO A 31 -1.22 -5.82 9.19
CA PRO A 31 -1.09 -5.53 7.76
C PRO A 31 -2.13 -4.51 7.25
N SER A 32 -3.35 -4.53 7.77
CA SER A 32 -4.40 -3.58 7.40
C SER A 32 -4.06 -2.15 7.79
N GLN A 33 -3.48 -1.97 8.98
CA GLN A 33 -2.98 -0.68 9.43
C GLN A 33 -1.82 -0.20 8.56
N LEU A 34 -0.85 -1.09 8.26
CA LEU A 34 0.25 -0.78 7.35
C LEU A 34 -0.27 -0.35 5.98
N PHE A 35 -1.21 -1.09 5.40
CA PHE A 35 -1.80 -0.75 4.11
C PHE A 35 -2.52 0.60 4.13
N THR A 36 -3.27 0.89 5.20
CA THR A 36 -3.96 2.18 5.37
C THR A 36 -2.96 3.34 5.38
N ILE A 37 -1.84 3.19 6.10
CA ILE A 37 -0.77 4.19 6.13
C ILE A 37 -0.14 4.38 4.74
N LEU A 38 0.11 3.28 4.03
CA LEU A 38 0.67 3.33 2.68
C LEU A 38 -0.25 4.08 1.71
N VAL A 39 -1.55 3.77 1.73
CA VAL A 39 -2.54 4.46 0.88
C VAL A 39 -2.64 5.94 1.25
N ALA A 40 -2.77 6.26 2.54
CA ALA A 40 -2.98 7.63 2.99
C ALA A 40 -1.78 8.56 2.71
N ASN A 41 -0.55 8.04 2.82
CA ASN A 41 0.66 8.86 2.70
C ASN A 41 1.34 8.75 1.33
N TYR A 42 1.18 7.62 0.63
CA TYR A 42 1.91 7.33 -0.61
C TYR A 42 0.99 7.02 -1.79
N GLY A 43 -0.34 7.04 -1.62
CA GLY A 43 -1.30 6.76 -2.69
C GLY A 43 -1.12 7.69 -3.90
N ASP A 44 -0.97 8.99 -3.67
CA ASP A 44 -0.78 9.96 -4.77
C ASP A 44 0.55 9.76 -5.51
N VAL A 45 1.61 9.40 -4.77
CA VAL A 45 2.92 9.09 -5.34
C VAL A 45 2.82 7.83 -6.21
N LEU A 46 2.12 6.81 -5.73
CA LEU A 46 1.86 5.59 -6.49
C LEU A 46 1.13 5.89 -7.79
N VAL A 47 0.05 6.70 -7.74
CA VAL A 47 -0.73 7.09 -8.92
C VAL A 47 0.15 7.84 -9.93
N LYS A 48 0.95 8.81 -9.48
CA LYS A 48 1.88 9.54 -10.34
C LYS A 48 2.89 8.60 -11.00
N SER A 49 3.55 7.77 -10.23
CA SER A 49 4.56 6.83 -10.74
C SER A 49 3.98 5.85 -11.75
N LEU A 50 2.80 5.30 -11.50
CA LEU A 50 2.18 4.32 -12.41
C LEU A 50 1.63 4.98 -13.68
N LYS A 51 1.06 6.18 -13.60
CA LYS A 51 0.53 6.88 -14.78
C LYS A 51 1.63 7.50 -15.65
N SER A 52 2.75 7.91 -15.06
CA SER A 52 3.91 8.37 -15.83
C SER A 52 4.56 7.25 -16.66
N ILE A 53 4.36 5.97 -16.27
CA ILE A 53 4.81 4.82 -17.06
C ILE A 53 3.92 4.62 -18.30
N ASP A 54 2.68 5.11 -18.30
CA ASP A 54 1.72 4.94 -19.39
C ASP A 54 1.83 6.04 -20.48
N THR A 55 2.50 7.15 -20.19
CA THR A 55 2.83 8.15 -21.20
C THR A 55 4.14 7.79 -21.88
N GLY A 56 4.08 6.84 -22.82
CA GLY A 56 5.14 6.53 -23.79
C GLY A 56 5.47 7.74 -24.68
N THR A 57 6.14 8.74 -24.12
CA THR A 57 6.73 9.83 -24.87
C THR A 57 8.24 9.57 -24.93
N PRO A 58 8.82 9.25 -26.09
CA PRO A 58 10.26 9.17 -26.21
C PRO A 58 10.84 10.56 -25.94
N GLN A 59 11.73 10.66 -24.95
CA GLN A 59 12.57 11.85 -24.78
C GLN A 59 13.43 11.98 -26.03
N LYS A 60 13.16 13.05 -26.78
CA LYS A 60 13.97 13.52 -27.90
C LYS A 60 14.97 14.54 -27.39
#